data_AF-A0AAU5F5K5-F1
#
_entry.id   AF-A0AAU5F5K5-F1
#
_cell.length_a   1.000
_cell.length_b   1.000
_cell.length_c   1.000
_cell.angle_alpha   90.00
_cell.angle_beta   90.00
_cell.angle_gamma   90.00
#
_symmetry.space_group_name_H-M   'P 1'
#
loop_
_entity.id
_entity.type
_entity.pdbx_description
1 polymer ?
#
loop_
_entity_poly.entity_id
_entity_poly.type
_entity_poly.pdbx_seq_one_letter_code
_entity_poly.pdbx_strand_id
1 'polypeptide(L)'
;MSDPSNTAAGADRSLGQLVASATAEMSALVHDEIALAKAELRQDVKRGAIGGIAISTAGVLVLFSLPVLSFAAAYGIHNLGLGLAWSFLIVGGAFLLLAALLGVLAVAKFKKVKPPERSIASAKQTAAVLGGVKPHPRPVTDQAPAVARSSA
;
A
#
# COMPACT_ATOMS: atom_id res chain seq x y z
N MET A 1 34.01 -57.91 10.64
CA MET A 1 34.20 -57.04 9.47
C MET A 1 33.49 -55.75 9.80
N SER A 2 34.23 -54.77 10.30
CA SER A 2 33.72 -53.57 10.96
C SER A 2 34.30 -52.37 10.22
N ASP A 3 33.47 -51.60 9.53
CA ASP A 3 33.86 -50.29 9.00
C ASP A 3 33.35 -49.19 9.95
N PRO A 4 34.24 -48.48 10.68
CA PRO A 4 33.87 -47.43 11.62
C PRO A 4 34.15 -46.01 11.08
N SER A 5 33.89 -45.73 9.80
CA SER A 5 34.32 -44.46 9.16
C SER A 5 33.22 -43.42 8.90
N ASN A 6 31.98 -43.59 9.39
CA ASN A 6 30.88 -42.64 9.11
C ASN A 6 30.42 -41.78 10.30
N THR A 7 31.31 -41.44 11.24
CA THR A 7 30.97 -40.61 12.42
C THR A 7 31.72 -39.27 12.50
N ALA A 8 32.53 -38.92 11.49
CA ALA A 8 33.40 -37.73 11.52
C ALA A 8 32.96 -36.57 10.61
N ALA A 9 31.68 -36.50 10.23
CA ALA A 9 31.16 -35.38 9.42
C ALA A 9 30.61 -34.20 10.25
N GLY A 10 30.84 -34.18 11.58
CA GLY A 10 30.10 -33.32 12.51
C GLY A 10 30.88 -32.26 13.30
N ALA A 11 32.21 -32.24 13.30
CA ALA A 11 32.93 -31.52 14.38
C ALA A 11 33.60 -30.17 14.02
N ASP A 12 33.84 -29.81 12.77
CA ASP A 12 34.51 -28.53 12.45
C ASP A 12 33.90 -27.87 11.21
N ARG A 13 32.67 -27.34 11.33
CA ARG A 13 32.22 -26.33 10.36
C ARG A 13 33.11 -25.11 10.58
N SER A 14 33.86 -24.71 9.56
CA SER A 14 34.74 -23.55 9.67
C SER A 14 33.92 -22.31 10.04
N LEU A 15 34.50 -21.38 10.80
CA LEU A 15 33.84 -20.10 11.12
C LEU A 15 33.30 -19.39 9.87
N GLY A 16 34.00 -19.53 8.74
CA GLY A 16 33.55 -19.05 7.44
C GLY A 16 32.26 -19.72 6.94
N GLN A 17 32.10 -21.03 7.14
CA GLN A 17 30.86 -21.74 6.81
C GLN A 17 29.70 -21.36 7.74
N LEU A 18 29.95 -21.13 9.03
CA LEU A 18 28.91 -20.70 9.99
C LEU A 18 28.42 -19.28 9.69
N VAL A 19 29.32 -18.36 9.38
CA VAL A 19 28.97 -16.99 8.97
C VAL A 19 28.26 -16.99 7.62
N ALA A 20 28.71 -17.83 6.67
CA ALA A 20 28.03 -17.99 5.38
C ALA A 20 26.60 -18.53 5.55
N SER A 21 26.38 -19.53 6.41
CA SER A 21 25.03 -20.05 6.70
C SER A 21 24.15 -19.02 7.39
N ALA A 22 24.65 -18.30 8.40
CA ALA A 22 23.87 -17.28 9.10
C ALA A 22 23.49 -16.11 8.18
N THR A 23 24.40 -15.73 7.28
CA THR A 23 24.13 -14.69 6.26
C THR A 23 23.09 -15.18 5.24
N ALA A 24 23.17 -16.45 4.83
CA ALA A 24 22.19 -17.06 3.94
C ALA A 24 20.79 -17.12 4.58
N GLU A 25 20.69 -17.49 5.86
CA GLU A 25 19.43 -17.50 6.62
C GLU A 25 18.84 -16.09 6.77
N MET A 26 19.66 -15.08 7.10
CA MET A 26 19.20 -13.69 7.14
C MET A 26 18.71 -13.21 5.76
N SER A 27 19.40 -13.60 4.69
CA SER A 27 18.99 -13.26 3.32
C SER A 27 17.66 -13.94 2.95
N ALA A 28 17.45 -15.18 3.40
CA ALA A 28 16.19 -15.90 3.22
C ALA A 28 15.03 -15.22 3.95
N LEU A 29 15.23 -14.81 5.21
CA LEU A 29 14.20 -14.07 5.98
C LEU A 29 13.82 -12.74 5.31
N VAL A 30 14.79 -11.98 4.83
CA VAL A 30 14.52 -10.72 4.11
C VAL A 30 13.75 -11.01 2.82
N HIS A 31 14.09 -12.08 2.10
CA HIS A 31 13.36 -12.48 0.91
C HIS A 31 11.90 -12.84 1.22
N ASP A 32 11.67 -13.58 2.30
CA ASP A 32 10.33 -13.99 2.72
C ASP A 32 9.48 -12.79 3.15
N GLU A 33 10.05 -11.84 3.89
CA GLU A 33 9.35 -10.61 4.29
C GLU A 33 8.98 -9.75 3.07
N ILE A 34 9.88 -9.66 2.09
CA ILE A 34 9.59 -8.99 0.81
C ILE A 34 8.51 -9.74 0.03
N ALA A 35 8.56 -11.07 0.01
CA ALA A 35 7.55 -11.90 -0.66
C ALA A 35 6.16 -11.72 -0.02
N LEU A 36 6.10 -11.66 1.32
CA LEU A 36 4.89 -11.39 2.08
C LEU A 36 4.36 -9.98 1.81
N ALA A 37 5.20 -8.95 1.94
CA ALA A 37 4.83 -7.57 1.66
C ALA A 37 4.34 -7.40 0.21
N LYS A 38 4.95 -8.11 -0.74
CA LYS A 38 4.50 -8.14 -2.14
C LYS A 38 3.15 -8.85 -2.30
N ALA A 39 2.89 -9.91 -1.55
CA ALA A 39 1.60 -10.59 -1.55
C ALA A 39 0.49 -9.70 -0.97
N GLU A 40 0.75 -9.03 0.15
CA GLU A 40 -0.18 -8.07 0.76
C GLU A 40 -0.44 -6.88 -0.16
N LEU A 41 0.61 -6.28 -0.73
CA LEU A 41 0.46 -5.20 -1.72
C LEU A 41 -0.37 -5.64 -2.93
N ARG A 42 -0.15 -6.85 -3.46
CA ARG A 42 -0.97 -7.39 -4.56
C ARG A 42 -2.43 -7.55 -4.16
N GLN A 43 -2.69 -8.00 -2.93
CA GLN A 43 -4.04 -8.14 -2.41
C GLN A 43 -4.73 -6.78 -2.26
N ASP A 44 -4.01 -5.78 -1.73
CA ASP A 44 -4.52 -4.41 -1.58
C ASP A 44 -4.77 -3.75 -2.93
N VAL A 45 -3.86 -3.90 -3.89
CA VAL A 45 -4.06 -3.44 -5.27
C VAL A 45 -5.27 -4.12 -5.90
N LYS A 46 -5.45 -5.43 -5.72
CA LYS A 46 -6.62 -6.15 -6.24
C LYS A 46 -7.92 -5.64 -5.62
N ARG A 47 -7.96 -5.48 -4.30
CA ARG A 47 -9.13 -4.94 -3.58
C ARG A 47 -9.44 -3.52 -4.01
N GLY A 48 -8.42 -2.67 -4.10
CA GLY A 48 -8.51 -1.30 -4.59
C GLY A 48 -9.00 -1.23 -6.04
N ALA A 49 -8.51 -2.13 -6.91
CA ALA A 49 -8.93 -2.20 -8.30
C ALA A 49 -10.41 -2.60 -8.44
N ILE A 50 -10.85 -3.64 -7.73
CA ILE A 50 -12.26 -4.07 -7.74
C ILE A 50 -13.15 -2.96 -7.20
N GLY A 51 -12.79 -2.36 -6.06
CA GLY A 51 -13.53 -1.24 -5.49
C GLY A 51 -13.57 -0.03 -6.43
N GLY A 52 -12.45 0.28 -7.09
CA GLY A 52 -12.33 1.35 -8.07
C GLY A 52 -13.22 1.13 -9.30
N ILE A 53 -13.25 -0.09 -9.84
CA ILE A 53 -14.13 -0.45 -10.97
C ILE A 53 -15.61 -0.35 -10.55
N ALA A 54 -15.96 -0.86 -9.38
CA ALA A 54 -17.33 -0.82 -8.88
C ALA A 54 -17.82 0.63 -8.69
N ILE A 55 -17.02 1.47 -8.02
CA ILE A 55 -17.38 2.89 -7.77
C ILE A 55 -17.43 3.68 -9.08
N SER A 56 -16.44 3.50 -9.98
CA SER A 56 -16.44 4.20 -11.26
C SER A 56 -17.62 3.79 -12.14
N THR A 57 -17.94 2.49 -12.20
CA THR A 57 -19.09 1.97 -12.95
C THR A 57 -20.41 2.48 -12.36
N ALA A 58 -20.57 2.44 -11.03
CA ALA A 58 -21.73 3.02 -10.36
C ALA A 58 -21.86 4.52 -10.67
N GLY A 59 -20.76 5.27 -10.65
CA GLY A 59 -20.73 6.69 -11.01
C GLY A 59 -21.19 6.94 -12.46
N VAL A 60 -20.73 6.12 -13.41
CA VAL A 60 -21.17 6.19 -14.81
C VAL A 60 -22.65 5.89 -14.94
N LEU A 61 -23.16 4.84 -14.28
CA LEU A 61 -24.58 4.50 -14.30
C LEU A 61 -25.45 5.61 -13.71
N VAL A 62 -25.04 6.21 -12.59
CA VAL A 62 -25.73 7.37 -12.01
C VAL A 62 -25.74 8.52 -13.01
N LEU A 63 -24.60 8.85 -13.62
CA LEU A 63 -24.49 9.92 -14.61
C LEU A 63 -25.43 9.69 -15.82
N PHE A 64 -25.46 8.48 -16.36
CA PHE A 64 -26.36 8.12 -17.48
C PHE A 64 -27.84 8.04 -17.07
N SER A 65 -28.14 7.81 -15.79
CA SER A 65 -29.52 7.84 -15.30
C SER A 65 -30.07 9.27 -15.19
N LEU A 66 -29.21 10.28 -15.02
CA LEU A 66 -29.65 11.68 -14.82
C LEU A 66 -30.51 12.21 -15.96
N PRO A 67 -30.18 12.06 -17.26
CA PRO A 67 -31.08 12.47 -18.33
C PRO A 67 -32.44 11.77 -18.29
N VAL A 68 -32.46 10.46 -18.06
CA VAL A 68 -33.71 9.67 -17.98
C VAL A 68 -34.59 10.16 -16.82
N LEU A 69 -34.01 10.36 -15.64
CA LEU A 69 -34.70 10.91 -14.48
C LEU A 69 -35.14 12.36 -14.69
N SER A 70 -34.35 13.16 -15.43
CA SER A 70 -34.69 14.54 -15.79
C SER A 70 -35.96 14.58 -16.63
N PHE A 71 -36.04 13.74 -17.67
CA PHE A 71 -37.23 13.61 -18.50
C PHE A 71 -38.43 13.14 -17.67
N ALA A 72 -38.26 12.07 -16.88
CA ALA A 72 -39.33 11.55 -16.04
C ALA A 72 -39.88 12.62 -15.06
N ALA A 73 -38.99 13.38 -14.42
CA ALA A 73 -39.37 14.46 -13.52
C ALA A 73 -40.07 15.61 -14.26
N ALA A 74 -39.56 16.03 -15.42
CA ALA A 74 -40.15 17.11 -16.20
C ALA A 74 -41.55 16.73 -16.70
N TYR A 75 -41.74 15.52 -17.22
CA TYR A 75 -43.07 15.03 -17.60
C TYR A 75 -43.99 14.84 -16.40
N GLY A 76 -43.47 14.40 -15.25
CA GLY A 76 -44.23 14.30 -14.01
C GLY A 76 -44.76 15.66 -13.54
N ILE A 77 -43.94 16.71 -13.59
CA ILE A 77 -44.34 18.09 -13.27
C ILE A 77 -45.32 18.62 -14.33
N HIS A 78 -45.08 18.33 -15.61
CA HIS A 78 -45.97 18.74 -16.70
C HIS A 78 -47.40 18.20 -16.50
N ASN A 79 -47.54 16.95 -16.03
CA ASN A 79 -48.84 16.35 -15.73
C ASN A 79 -49.61 17.05 -14.60
N LEU A 80 -48.99 17.96 -13.84
CA LEU A 80 -49.65 18.83 -12.87
C LEU A 80 -50.27 20.09 -13.50
N GLY A 81 -50.23 20.22 -14.83
CA GLY A 81 -50.79 21.34 -15.58
C GLY A 81 -49.79 22.46 -15.89
N LEU A 82 -48.52 22.30 -15.52
CA LEU A 82 -47.45 23.24 -15.86
C LEU A 82 -47.01 23.08 -17.31
N GLY A 83 -46.64 24.18 -17.98
CA GLY A 83 -46.07 24.10 -19.33
C GLY A 83 -44.78 23.27 -19.36
N LEU A 84 -44.53 22.56 -20.46
CA LEU A 84 -43.39 21.65 -20.59
C LEU A 84 -42.05 22.39 -20.40
N ALA A 85 -41.92 23.58 -20.99
CA ALA A 85 -40.72 24.42 -20.84
C ALA A 85 -40.43 24.80 -19.36
N TRP A 86 -41.46 25.20 -18.61
CA TRP A 86 -41.34 25.52 -17.20
C TRP A 86 -40.99 24.29 -16.35
N SER A 87 -41.50 23.12 -16.73
CA SER A 87 -41.21 21.85 -16.04
C SER A 87 -39.72 21.49 -16.18
N PHE A 88 -39.15 21.58 -17.38
CA PHE A 88 -37.71 21.39 -17.58
C PHE A 88 -36.86 22.46 -16.88
N LEU A 89 -37.31 23.72 -16.85
CA LEU A 89 -36.59 24.78 -16.16
C LEU A 89 -36.52 24.53 -14.65
N ILE A 90 -37.62 24.07 -14.04
CA ILE A 90 -37.65 23.73 -12.61
C ILE A 90 -36.71 22.56 -12.31
N VAL A 91 -36.76 21.48 -13.09
CA VAL A 91 -35.89 20.31 -12.89
C VAL A 91 -34.42 20.66 -13.10
N GLY A 92 -34.10 21.39 -14.17
CA GLY A 92 -32.75 21.87 -14.44
C GLY A 92 -32.24 22.81 -13.34
N GLY A 93 -33.08 23.74 -12.90
CA GLY A 93 -32.79 24.63 -11.78
C GLY A 93 -32.51 23.87 -10.48
N ALA A 94 -33.30 22.83 -10.18
CA ALA A 94 -33.08 21.97 -9.02
C ALA A 94 -31.73 21.25 -9.09
N PHE A 95 -31.32 20.75 -10.26
CA PHE A 95 -29.99 20.15 -10.41
C PHE A 95 -28.86 21.16 -10.29
N LEU A 96 -29.01 22.39 -10.79
CA LEU A 96 -28.02 23.45 -10.61
C LEU A 96 -27.86 23.83 -9.12
N LEU A 97 -28.96 23.92 -8.38
CA LEU A 97 -28.93 24.17 -6.94
C LEU A 97 -28.23 23.03 -6.20
N LEU A 98 -28.56 21.77 -6.54
CA LEU A 98 -27.92 20.61 -5.95
C LEU A 98 -26.41 20.57 -6.27
N ALA A 99 -26.03 20.86 -7.52
CA ALA A 99 -24.64 20.91 -7.96
C ALA A 99 -23.86 22.02 -7.24
N ALA A 100 -24.47 23.20 -7.05
CA ALA A 100 -23.85 24.28 -6.29
C ALA A 100 -23.61 23.88 -4.83
N LEU A 101 -24.60 23.26 -4.17
CA LEU A 101 -24.46 22.78 -2.80
C LEU A 101 -23.34 21.73 -2.67
N LEU A 102 -23.37 20.71 -3.51
CA LEU A 102 -22.35 19.65 -3.52
C LEU A 102 -20.96 20.22 -3.84
N GLY A 103 -20.86 21.18 -4.76
CA GLY A 103 -19.62 21.86 -5.11
C GLY A 103 -19.02 22.61 -3.92
N VAL A 104 -19.84 23.35 -3.17
CA VAL A 104 -19.41 24.04 -1.94
C VAL A 104 -18.92 23.02 -0.88
N LEU A 105 -19.66 21.93 -0.68
CA LEU A 105 -19.26 20.87 0.26
C LEU A 105 -17.94 20.21 -0.16
N ALA A 106 -17.77 19.92 -1.45
CA ALA A 106 -16.55 19.33 -1.99
C ALA A 106 -15.36 20.26 -1.76
N VAL A 107 -15.46 21.54 -2.13
CA VAL A 107 -14.40 22.54 -1.90
C VAL A 107 -14.07 22.66 -0.41
N ALA A 108 -15.09 22.68 0.47
CA ALA A 108 -14.89 22.75 1.92
C ALA A 108 -14.16 21.52 2.47
N LYS A 109 -14.38 20.33 1.90
CA LYS A 109 -13.69 19.09 2.27
C LYS A 109 -12.26 19.07 1.72
N PHE A 110 -12.05 19.40 0.46
CA PHE A 110 -10.72 19.43 -0.16
C PHE A 110 -9.79 20.44 0.51
N LYS A 111 -10.30 21.61 0.90
CA LYS A 111 -9.53 22.61 1.66
C LYS A 111 -9.00 22.09 3.00
N LYS A 112 -9.60 21.06 3.58
CA LYS A 112 -9.18 20.45 4.85
C LYS A 112 -8.15 19.34 4.68
N VAL A 113 -7.95 18.84 3.45
CA VAL A 113 -6.95 17.80 3.17
C VAL A 113 -5.57 18.46 3.08
N LYS A 114 -4.77 18.31 4.14
CA LYS A 114 -3.35 18.69 4.13
C LYS A 114 -2.51 17.52 3.61
N PRO A 115 -1.45 17.77 2.82
CA PRO A 115 -0.50 16.72 2.46
C PRO A 115 0.10 16.08 3.73
N PRO A 116 0.46 14.79 3.72
CA PRO A 116 1.00 14.10 4.88
C PRO A 116 2.47 14.51 5.13
N GLU A 117 2.66 15.73 5.66
CA GLU A 117 3.97 16.36 5.86
C GLU A 117 4.92 15.50 6.71
N ARG A 118 4.41 14.88 7.78
CA ARG A 118 5.20 14.00 8.67
C ARG A 118 5.73 12.77 7.95
N SER A 119 4.92 12.14 7.11
CA SER A 119 5.31 10.96 6.33
C SER A 119 6.34 11.32 5.26
N ILE A 120 6.15 12.46 4.58
CA ILE A 120 7.11 12.96 3.58
C ILE A 120 8.44 13.33 4.25
N ALA A 121 8.40 14.01 5.39
CA ALA A 121 9.61 14.38 6.14
C ALA A 121 10.37 13.15 6.65
N SER A 122 9.67 12.17 7.22
CA SER A 122 10.27 10.92 7.70
C SER A 122 10.94 10.16 6.55
N ALA A 123 10.26 10.03 5.40
CA ALA A 123 10.83 9.37 4.22
C ALA A 123 12.09 10.08 3.70
N LYS A 124 12.10 11.42 3.67
CA LYS A 124 13.27 12.21 3.29
C LYS A 124 14.44 12.04 4.26
N GLN A 125 14.17 12.02 5.56
CA GLN A 125 15.19 11.79 6.58
C GLN A 125 15.80 10.38 6.44
N THR A 126 14.98 9.35 6.25
CA THR A 126 15.47 7.98 6.05
C THR A 126 16.32 7.88 4.78
N ALA A 127 15.90 8.49 3.67
CA ALA A 127 16.69 8.50 2.44
C ALA A 127 18.03 9.25 2.60
N ALA A 128 18.03 10.36 3.35
CA ALA A 128 19.25 11.14 3.61
C ALA A 128 20.26 10.37 4.46
N VAL A 129 19.80 9.63 5.48
CA VAL A 129 20.66 8.79 6.32
C VAL A 129 21.24 7.63 5.50
N LEU A 130 20.41 6.95 4.70
CA LEU A 130 20.86 5.79 3.91
C LEU A 130 21.81 6.17 2.76
N GLY A 131 21.63 7.35 2.15
CA GLY A 131 22.52 7.83 1.08
C GLY A 131 23.93 8.20 1.55
N GLY A 132 24.11 8.48 2.85
CA GLY A 132 25.40 8.87 3.44
C GLY A 132 26.25 7.71 3.96
N VAL A 133 25.70 6.48 4.05
CA VAL A 133 26.41 5.35 4.64
C VAL A 133 27.29 4.66 3.58
N LYS A 134 28.59 4.93 3.64
CA LYS A 134 29.61 4.09 2.97
C LYS A 134 29.65 2.75 3.73
N PRO A 135 29.55 1.57 3.07
CA PRO A 135 29.64 0.29 3.74
C PRO A 135 30.97 0.21 4.51
N HIS A 136 30.92 0.22 5.83
CA HIS A 136 32.12 0.07 6.66
C HIS A 136 32.42 -1.42 6.78
N PRO A 137 33.53 -1.92 6.23
CA PRO A 137 34.00 -3.27 6.52
C PRO A 137 34.39 -3.26 8.00
N ARG A 138 33.65 -3.99 8.84
CA ARG A 138 34.04 -4.17 10.23
C ARG A 138 35.34 -4.99 10.22
N PRO A 139 36.48 -4.51 10.74
CA PRO A 139 37.64 -5.35 10.91
C PRO A 139 37.26 -6.44 11.93
N VAL A 140 37.24 -7.69 11.47
CA VAL A 140 37.13 -8.86 12.34
C VAL A 140 38.42 -8.91 13.16
N THR A 141 38.36 -8.41 14.40
CA THR A 141 39.44 -8.65 15.36
C THR A 141 39.33 -10.11 15.81
N ASP A 142 40.27 -10.94 15.36
CA ASP A 142 40.56 -12.26 15.93
C ASP A 142 40.94 -12.09 17.40
N GLN A 143 39.95 -12.07 18.29
CA GLN A 143 40.15 -12.36 19.71
C GLN A 143 39.10 -13.37 20.13
N ALA A 144 39.37 -14.63 19.79
CA ALA A 144 38.88 -15.76 20.54
C ALA A 144 39.43 -15.66 21.97
N PRO A 145 38.60 -15.69 23.03
CA PRO A 145 39.12 -15.92 24.36
C PRO A 145 39.60 -17.36 24.41
N ALA A 146 40.92 -17.54 24.52
CA ALA A 146 41.54 -18.81 24.85
C ALA A 146 41.04 -19.25 26.23
N VAL A 147 39.98 -20.06 26.26
CA VAL A 147 39.55 -20.77 27.47
C VAL A 147 40.62 -21.81 27.77
N ALA A 148 41.50 -21.45 28.69
CA ALA A 148 42.57 -22.28 29.19
C ALA A 148 42.01 -23.61 29.72
N ARG A 149 42.60 -24.69 29.23
CA ARG A 149 42.48 -26.03 29.80
C ARG A 149 43.04 -25.98 31.22
N SER A 150 42.26 -26.36 32.22
CA SER A 150 42.76 -26.73 33.54
C SER A 150 42.31 -28.15 33.85
N SER A 151 43.29 -29.05 33.79
CA SER A 151 43.30 -30.40 34.29
C SER A 151 43.35 -30.42 35.82
N ALA A 152 42.43 -31.15 36.46
CA ALA A 152 42.60 -31.83 37.74
C ALA A 152 41.58 -32.98 37.79
#